data_AF-A0A349K1Y5-F1
#
_entry.id   AF-A0A349K1Y5-F1
#
_cell.length_a   1.000
_cell.length_b   1.000
_cell.length_c   1.000
_cell.angle_alpha   90.00
_cell.angle_beta   90.00
_cell.angle_gamma   90.00
#
_symmetry.space_group_name_H-M   'P 1'
#
loop_
_entity.id
_entity.type
_entity.pdbx_description
1 polymer ?
#
loop_
_entity_poly.entity_id
_entity_poly.type
_entity_poly.pdbx_seq_one_letter_code
_entity_poly.pdbx_strand_id
1 'polypeptide(L)' 'MPSATPQERFNRMFDDAFARPPQNDELTILMDAFPGLMELHGGNPNSPGLWQDLCHGLFSMNDFIYLQ' A
#
# COMPACT_ATOMS: atom_id res chain seq x y z
N MET A 1 7.21 13.81 6.98
CA MET A 1 7.69 12.98 8.10
C MET A 1 8.75 12.01 7.58
N PRO A 2 10.04 12.27 7.76
CA PRO A 2 11.13 11.42 7.22
C PRO A 2 11.40 10.12 8.01
N SER A 3 10.65 9.84 9.09
CA SER A 3 10.88 8.69 9.99
C SER A 3 9.71 7.72 10.10
N ALA A 4 8.64 7.90 9.32
CA ALA A 4 7.50 6.99 9.36
C ALA A 4 7.88 5.64 8.74
N THR A 5 7.72 4.57 9.53
CA THR A 5 7.91 3.19 9.06
C THR A 5 6.95 2.88 7.91
N PRO A 6 7.27 1.93 7.01
CA PRO A 6 6.36 1.54 5.92
C PRO A 6 4.97 1.16 6.43
N GLN A 7 4.90 0.49 7.58
CA GLN A 7 3.66 0.13 8.25
C GLN A 7 2.81 1.35 8.66
N GLU A 8 3.42 2.40 9.22
CA GLU A 8 2.68 3.63 9.55
C GLU A 8 2.19 4.36 8.29
N ARG A 9 2.97 4.30 7.21
CA ARG A 9 2.54 4.85 5.92
C ARG A 9 1.34 4.10 5.35
N PHE A 10 1.35 2.76 5.43
CA PHE A 10 0.20 1.95 5.04
C PHE A 10 -1.03 2.25 5.90
N ASN A 11 -0.88 2.36 7.23
CA ASN A 11 -1.99 2.72 8.10
C ASN A 11 -2.59 4.08 7.73
N ARG A 12 -1.73 5.09 7.49
CA ARG A 12 -2.19 6.43 7.09
C ARG A 12 -2.85 6.43 5.72
N MET A 13 -2.33 5.64 4.79
CA MET A 13 -2.88 5.48 3.45
C MET A 13 -4.27 4.86 3.47
N PHE A 14 -4.48 3.82 4.28
CA PHE A 14 -5.80 3.20 4.47
C PHE A 14 -6.78 4.11 5.20
N ASP A 15 -6.31 4.88 6.18
CA ASP A 15 -7.12 5.89 6.86
C ASP A 15 -7.60 6.98 5.89
N ASP A 16 -6.72 7.45 4.99
CA ASP A 16 -7.07 8.47 3.98
C ASP A 16 -7.97 7.92 2.86
N ALA A 17 -7.68 6.71 2.38
CA ALA A 17 -8.35 6.09 1.24
C ALA A 17 -9.69 5.41 1.59
N PHE A 18 -9.74 4.73 2.74
CA PHE A 18 -10.87 3.88 3.15
C PHE A 18 -11.52 4.33 4.47
N ALA A 19 -11.03 5.40 5.11
CA ALA A 19 -11.49 5.87 6.42
C ALA A 19 -11.49 4.77 7.51
N ARG A 20 -10.58 3.79 7.37
CA ARG A 20 -10.43 2.67 8.30
C ARG A 20 -8.98 2.22 8.35
N PRO A 21 -8.53 1.60 9.46
CA PRO A 21 -7.25 0.92 9.48
C PRO A 21 -7.28 -0.31 8.54
N PRO A 22 -6.12 -0.67 7.95
CA PRO A 22 -5.96 -1.91 7.21
C PRO A 22 -6.19 -3.11 8.13
N GLN A 23 -6.73 -4.21 7.62
CA GLN A 23 -6.74 -5.46 8.37
C GLN A 23 -5.32 -6.07 8.41
N ASN A 24 -5.08 -6.93 9.40
CA ASN A 24 -3.77 -7.58 9.55
C ASN A 24 -3.38 -8.35 8.29
N ASP A 25 -4.30 -9.07 7.66
CA ASP A 25 -4.05 -9.80 6.41
C ASP A 25 -3.68 -8.87 5.25
N GLU A 26 -4.42 -7.77 5.06
CA GLU A 26 -4.13 -6.77 4.02
C GLU A 26 -2.75 -6.14 4.24
N LEU A 27 -2.43 -5.81 5.49
CA LEU A 27 -1.14 -5.22 5.86
C LEU A 27 0.01 -6.21 5.65
N THR A 28 -0.18 -7.49 5.98
CA THR A 28 0.81 -8.54 5.74
C THR A 28 1.09 -8.73 4.25
N ILE A 29 0.04 -8.81 3.42
CA ILE A 29 0.18 -8.94 1.96
C ILE A 29 0.92 -7.73 1.37
N LEU A 30 0.56 -6.53 1.82
CA LEU A 30 1.22 -5.30 1.38
C LEU A 30 2.67 -5.21 1.81
N MET A 31 2.99 -5.63 3.03
CA MET A 31 4.36 -5.67 3.52
C MET A 31 5.22 -6.71 2.78
N ASP A 32 4.62 -7.82 2.36
CA ASP A 32 5.28 -8.84 1.53
C ASP A 32 5.52 -8.34 0.09
N ALA A 33 4.57 -7.62 -0.50
CA ALA A 33 4.68 -7.06 -1.85
C ALA A 33 5.53 -5.78 -1.91
N PHE A 34 5.66 -5.05 -0.79
CA PHE A 34 6.40 -3.78 -0.69
C PHE A 34 7.85 -3.84 -1.21
N PRO A 35 8.69 -4.83 -0.88
CA PRO A 35 10.03 -4.94 -1.45
C PRO A 35 10.03 -5.04 -2.98
N GLY A 36 9.13 -5.83 -3.58
CA GLY A 36 9.02 -5.94 -5.04
C GLY A 36 8.60 -4.62 -5.71
N LEU A 37 7.68 -3.89 -5.08
CA LEU A 37 7.27 -2.55 -5.53
C LEU A 37 8.40 -1.52 -5.37
N MET A 38 9.19 -1.61 -4.30
CA MET A 38 10.39 -0.79 -4.13
C MET A 38 11.38 -1.03 -5.27
N GLU A 39 11.63 -2.29 -5.66
CA GLU A 39 12.52 -2.60 -6.78
C GLU A 39 12.02 -2.03 -8.11
N LEU A 40 10.71 -2.13 -8.37
CA LEU A 40 10.08 -1.56 -9.58
C LEU A 40 10.19 -0.03 -9.65
N HIS A 41 10.14 0.66 -8.51
CA HIS A 41 10.27 2.12 -8.42
C HIS A 41 11.72 2.60 -8.19
N GLY A 42 12.73 1.76 -8.46
CA GLY A 42 14.14 2.13 -8.39
C GLY A 42 14.69 2.25 -6.97
N GLY A 43 14.08 1.55 -6.01
CA GLY A 43 14.54 1.46 -4.61
C GLY A 43 14.27 2.70 -3.78
N ASN A 44 13.38 3.60 -4.22
CA ASN A 44 13.09 4.84 -3.48
C ASN A 44 11.77 4.74 -2.68
N PRO A 45 11.83 4.45 -1.37
CA PRO A 45 10.63 4.34 -0.51
C PRO A 45 9.93 5.68 -0.27
N ASN A 46 10.56 6.80 -0.65
CA ASN A 46 9.98 8.14 -0.52
C ASN A 46 9.38 8.65 -1.83
N SER A 47 9.41 7.87 -2.91
CA SER A 47 8.83 8.30 -4.18
C SER A 47 7.31 8.41 -4.03
N PRO A 48 6.71 9.60 -4.19
CA PRO A 48 5.25 9.74 -4.10
C PRO A 48 4.53 8.89 -5.16
N GLY A 49 5.18 8.63 -6.30
CA GLY A 49 4.64 7.75 -7.35
C GLY A 49 4.50 6.29 -6.91
N LEU A 50 5.38 5.77 -6.05
CA LEU A 50 5.28 4.42 -5.49
C LEU A 50 4.01 4.25 -4.67
N TRP A 51 3.74 5.20 -3.77
CA TRP A 51 2.56 5.16 -2.89
C TRP A 51 1.26 5.38 -3.66
N GLN A 52 1.29 6.22 -4.70
CA GLN A 52 0.14 6.47 -5.55
C GLN A 52 -0.20 5.25 -6.42
N ASP A 53 0.79 4.59 -7.02
CA ASP A 53 0.60 3.35 -7.79
C ASP A 53 0.06 2.21 -6.91
N LEU A 54 0.59 2.10 -5.68
CA LEU A 54 0.15 1.12 -4.69
C LEU A 54 -1.32 1.36 -4.26
N CYS A 55 -1.72 2.63 -4.05
CA CYS A 55 -3.13 2.98 -3.83
C CYS A 55 -3.99 2.56 -5.03
N HIS A 56 -3.58 2.92 -6.24
CA HIS A 56 -4.31 2.57 -7.46
C HIS A 56 -4.46 1.06 -7.62
N GLY A 57 -3.41 0.29 -7.36
CA GLY A 57 -3.43 -1.18 -7.37
C GLY A 57 -4.39 -1.76 -6.33
N LEU A 58 -4.38 -1.24 -5.10
CA LEU A 58 -5.31 -1.66 -4.03
C LEU A 58 -6.78 -1.38 -4.35
N PHE A 59 -7.07 -0.19 -4.90
CA PHE A 59 -8.41 0.16 -5.35
C PHE A 59 -8.85 -0.73 -6.52
N SER A 60 -7.94 -1.01 -7.46
CA SER A 60 -8.24 -1.89 -8.60
C SER A 60 -8.40 -3.37 -8.20
N MET A 61 -7.69 -3.84 -7.17
CA MET A 61 -7.86 -5.20 -6.64
C MET A 61 -9.16 -5.37 -5.85
N ASN A 62 -9.63 -4.32 -5.15
CA ASN A 62 -10.95 -4.36 -4.49
C ASN A 62 -12.12 -4.47 -5.48
N ASP A 63 -11.94 -4.01 -6.73
CA ASP A 63 -12.93 -4.18 -7.80
C ASP A 63 -12.96 -5.62 -8.36
N PHE A 64 -11.90 -6.41 -8.09
CA PHE A 64 -11.92 -7.87 -8.27
C PHE A 64 -12.70 -8.53 -7.13
N ILE A 65 -13.97 -8.17 -7.01
CA ILE A 65 -14.95 -8.99 -6.32
C ILE A 65 -14.95 -10.33 -7.03
N TYR A 66 -14.58 -11.38 -6.29
CA TYR A 66 -14.70 -12.78 -6.68
C TYR A 66 -16.17 -13.04 -7.10
N LEU A 67 -16.47 -12.95 -8.39
CA LEU A 67 -17.67 -13.56 -8.96
C LEU A 67 -17.43 -15.07 -8.94
N GLN A 68 -17.83 -15.67 -7.82
CA GLN A 68 -17.86 -17.12 -7.64
C GLN A 68 -19.01 -17.74 -8.45
#